data_AF-A0A8C4S6D2-F1
#
_entry.id   AF-A0A8C4S6D2-F1
#
_cell.length_a   1.000
_cell.length_b   1.000
_cell.length_c   1.000
_cell.angle_alpha   90.00
_cell.angle_beta   90.00
_cell.angle_gamma   90.00
#
_symmetry.space_group_name_H-M   'P 1'
#
loop_
_entity.id
_entity.type
_entity.pdbx_description
1 polymer ?
#
loop_
_entity_poly.entity_id
_entity_poly.type
_entity_poly.pdbx_seq_one_letter_code
_entity_poly.pdbx_strand_id
1 'polypeptide(L)'
;MLMSVLNCLFDSLSQMLRKNVEKRALLENMEGLFLAVDEIVDGGVILESDAQQVVHRVALRVGYAFLFLHVLQSAKEQIKWSLLR
;
A
#
# COMPACT_ATOMS: atom_id res chain seq x y z
N MET A 1 -16.25 18.17 -4.15
CA MET A 1 -15.04 17.58 -4.76
C MET A 1 -13.90 17.42 -3.75
N LEU A 2 -13.47 18.45 -3.03
CA LEU A 2 -12.42 18.26 -2.00
C LEU A 2 -12.89 17.41 -0.80
N MET A 3 -14.16 17.53 -0.41
CA MET A 3 -14.75 16.68 0.64
C MET A 3 -14.72 15.19 0.27
N SER A 4 -14.93 14.84 -1.00
CA SER A 4 -14.90 13.43 -1.43
C SER A 4 -13.49 12.85 -1.38
N VAL A 5 -12.46 13.66 -1.66
CA VAL A 5 -11.05 13.25 -1.46
C VAL A 5 -10.75 13.01 0.01
N LEU A 6 -11.16 13.93 0.90
CA LEU A 6 -10.95 13.79 2.34
C LEU A 6 -11.67 12.57 2.90
N ASN A 7 -12.93 12.36 2.51
CA ASN A 7 -13.71 11.19 2.90
C ASN A 7 -13.08 9.91 2.36
N CYS A 8 -12.67 9.88 1.09
CA CYS A 8 -11.98 8.74 0.50
C CYS A 8 -10.73 8.37 1.31
N LEU A 9 -9.87 9.36 1.61
CA LEU A 9 -8.67 9.12 2.41
C LEU A 9 -9.02 8.59 3.81
N PHE A 10 -9.98 9.21 4.50
CA PHE A 10 -10.39 8.77 5.84
C PHE A 10 -10.97 7.35 5.83
N ASP A 11 -11.86 7.05 4.88
CA ASP A 11 -12.52 5.75 4.78
C ASP A 11 -11.54 4.64 4.37
N SER A 12 -10.56 4.95 3.50
CA SER A 12 -9.47 4.02 3.17
C SER A 12 -8.60 3.73 4.38
N LEU A 13 -8.16 4.76 5.11
CA LEU A 13 -7.36 4.59 6.32
C LEU A 13 -8.13 3.86 7.42
N SER A 14 -9.42 4.15 7.58
CA SER A 14 -10.30 3.45 8.50
C SER A 14 -10.36 1.96 8.20
N GLN A 15 -10.47 1.57 6.92
CA GLN A 15 -10.44 0.16 6.53
C GLN A 15 -9.07 -0.49 6.79
N MET A 16 -8.00 0.17 6.38
CA MET A 16 -6.63 -0.34 6.54
C MET A 16 -6.23 -0.50 8.01
N LEU A 17 -6.68 0.41 8.87
CA LEU A 17 -6.41 0.42 10.31
C LEU A 17 -7.50 -0.27 11.13
N ARG A 18 -8.41 -1.02 10.50
CA ARG A 18 -9.48 -1.76 11.17
C ARG A 18 -10.30 -0.88 12.13
N LYS A 19 -10.62 0.33 11.67
CA LYS A 19 -11.37 1.40 12.34
C LYS A 19 -10.62 2.06 13.51
N ASN A 20 -9.35 1.75 13.75
CA ASN A 20 -8.52 2.42 14.76
C ASN A 20 -7.69 3.56 14.13
N VAL A 21 -8.34 4.67 13.79
CA VAL A 21 -7.68 5.83 13.20
C VAL A 21 -7.14 6.75 14.30
N GLU A 22 -5.98 6.37 14.85
CA GLU A 22 -5.25 7.16 15.82
C GLU A 22 -3.81 7.44 15.37
N LYS A 23 -3.19 8.49 15.92
CA LYS A 23 -1.83 8.92 15.53
C LYS A 23 -0.83 7.76 15.55
N ARG A 24 -0.87 6.93 16.59
CA ARG A 24 0.05 5.80 16.75
C ARG A 24 -0.14 4.75 15.65
N ALA A 25 -1.37 4.31 15.43
CA ALA A 25 -1.71 3.32 14.39
C ALA A 25 -1.35 3.82 12.98
N LEU A 26 -1.56 5.11 12.71
CA LEU A 26 -1.11 5.74 11.46
C LEU A 26 0.42 5.72 11.32
N LEU A 27 1.16 6.09 12.39
CA LEU A 27 2.62 6.07 12.38
C LEU A 27 3.19 4.66 12.19
N GLU A 28 2.53 3.64 12.74
CA GLU A 28 2.89 2.24 12.56
C GLU A 28 2.59 1.72 11.13
N ASN A 29 1.74 2.40 10.35
CA ASN A 29 1.38 2.06 8.97
C ASN A 29 1.54 3.24 7.99
N MET A 30 2.64 3.99 8.11
CA MET A 30 2.90 5.18 7.28
C MET A 30 3.06 4.85 5.80
N GLU A 31 3.62 3.68 5.46
CA GLU A 31 3.74 3.24 4.07
C GLU A 31 2.36 3.06 3.42
N GLY A 32 1.42 2.46 4.14
CA GLY A 32 0.04 2.35 3.70
C GLY A 32 -0.62 3.72 3.47
N LEU A 33 -0.39 4.68 4.36
CA LEU A 33 -0.88 6.05 4.20
C LEU A 33 -0.35 6.70 2.91
N PHE A 34 0.96 6.63 2.66
CA PHE A 34 1.55 7.22 1.45
C PHE A 34 1.02 6.56 0.18
N LEU A 35 0.93 5.23 0.15
CA LEU A 35 0.34 4.51 -0.98
C LEU A 35 -1.13 4.89 -1.22
N ALA A 36 -1.91 5.07 -0.16
CA ALA A 36 -3.30 5.51 -0.28
C ALA A 36 -3.39 6.93 -0.88
N VAL A 37 -2.52 7.85 -0.45
CA VAL A 37 -2.45 9.20 -1.03
C VAL A 37 -2.08 9.16 -2.51
N ASP A 38 -1.09 8.35 -2.89
CA ASP A 38 -0.65 8.20 -4.29
C ASP A 38 -1.74 7.59 -5.20
N GLU A 39 -2.65 6.78 -4.66
CA GLU A 39 -3.81 6.26 -5.42
C GLU A 39 -4.93 7.30 -5.56
N ILE A 40 -5.05 8.22 -4.61
CA ILE A 40 -6.12 9.23 -4.60
C ILE A 40 -5.74 10.45 -5.43
N VAL A 41 -4.49 10.93 -5.33
CA VAL A 41 -4.03 12.17 -5.97
C VAL A 41 -2.64 12.00 -6.59
N ASP A 42 -2.46 12.49 -7.82
CA ASP A 42 -1.16 12.62 -8.48
C ASP A 42 -0.98 14.06 -9.00
N GLY A 43 0.09 14.73 -8.59
CA GLY A 43 0.39 16.11 -9.01
C GLY A 43 -0.73 17.12 -8.71
N GLY A 44 -1.59 16.85 -7.73
CA GLY A 44 -2.79 17.66 -7.41
C GLY A 44 -4.04 17.31 -8.23
N VAL A 45 -3.94 16.37 -9.17
CA VAL A 45 -5.08 15.81 -9.91
C VAL A 45 -5.67 14.65 -9.13
N ILE A 46 -6.99 14.66 -8.94
CA ILE A 46 -7.71 13.58 -8.27
C ILE A 46 -7.85 12.42 -9.25
N LEU A 47 -7.30 11.25 -8.87
CA LEU A 47 -7.35 10.02 -9.66
C LEU A 47 -8.47 9.09 -9.22
N GLU A 48 -8.68 8.96 -7.90
CA GLU A 48 -9.65 8.04 -7.31
C GLU A 48 -10.35 8.72 -6.13
N SER A 49 -11.63 8.40 -5.93
CA SER A 49 -12.42 8.90 -4.79
C SER A 49 -13.31 7.82 -4.16
N ASP A 50 -13.24 6.58 -4.65
CA ASP A 50 -13.80 5.41 -3.99
C ASP A 50 -12.75 4.74 -3.09
N ALA A 51 -13.01 4.76 -1.78
CA ALA A 51 -12.12 4.18 -0.79
C ALA A 51 -11.89 2.67 -0.96
N GLN A 52 -12.87 1.92 -1.48
CA GLN A 52 -12.72 0.49 -1.74
C GLN A 52 -11.67 0.23 -2.83
N GLN A 53 -11.68 1.04 -3.89
CA GLN A 53 -10.73 0.95 -4.99
C GLN A 53 -9.31 1.27 -4.50
N VAL A 54 -9.16 2.34 -3.70
CA VAL A 54 -7.87 2.71 -3.11
C VAL A 54 -7.31 1.56 -2.26
N VAL A 55 -8.10 1.02 -1.33
CA VAL A 55 -7.65 -0.07 -0.44
C VAL A 55 -7.25 -1.31 -1.24
N HIS A 56 -8.02 -1.65 -2.28
CA HIS A 56 -7.69 -2.77 -3.16
C HIS A 56 -6.34 -2.58 -3.86
N ARG A 57 -6.09 -1.40 -4.45
CA ARG A 57 -4.84 -1.12 -5.16
C ARG A 57 -3.64 -1.03 -4.22
N VAL A 58 -3.81 -0.44 -3.04
CA VAL A 58 -2.78 -0.43 -1.98
C VAL A 58 -2.39 -1.85 -1.59
N ALA A 59 -3.37 -2.74 -1.38
CA ALA A 59 -3.12 -4.14 -1.03
C ALA A 59 -2.33 -4.87 -2.13
N LEU A 60 -2.62 -4.60 -3.41
CA LEU A 60 -1.86 -5.16 -4.53
C LEU A 60 -0.40 -4.68 -4.53
N ARG A 61 -0.15 -3.39 -4.34
CA ARG A 61 1.23 -2.85 -4.31
C ARG A 61 2.08 -3.48 -3.21
N VAL A 62 1.52 -3.64 -2.01
CA VAL A 62 2.19 -4.33 -0.89
C VAL A 62 2.43 -5.81 -1.25
N GLY A 63 1.45 -6.48 -1.85
CA GLY A 63 1.57 -7.87 -2.29
C GLY A 63 2.66 -8.08 -3.34
N TYR A 64 2.78 -7.18 -4.33
CA TYR A 64 3.83 -7.25 -5.35
C TYR A 64 5.23 -7.05 -4.77
N ALA A 65 5.40 -6.10 -3.85
CA ALA A 65 6.67 -5.89 -3.17
C ALA A 65 7.11 -7.14 -2.38
N PHE A 66 6.17 -7.77 -1.67
CA PHE A 66 6.42 -9.01 -0.94
C PHE A 66 6.79 -10.18 -1.87
N LEU A 67 6.02 -10.38 -2.94
CA LEU A 67 6.28 -11.43 -3.92
C LEU A 67 7.65 -11.25 -4.58
N PHE A 68 8.00 -10.02 -4.95
CA PHE A 68 9.28 -9.70 -5.56
C PHE A 68 10.44 -10.06 -4.62
N LEU A 69 10.34 -9.70 -3.34
CA LEU A 69 11.36 -10.04 -2.34
C LEU A 69 11.54 -11.56 -2.19
N HIS A 70 10.42 -12.30 -2.17
CA HIS A 70 10.43 -13.76 -2.07
C HIS A 70 11.07 -14.43 -3.29
N VAL A 71 10.76 -13.94 -4.50
CA VAL A 71 11.36 -14.43 -5.74
C VAL A 71 12.86 -14.17 -5.76
N LEU A 72 13.31 -12.98 -5.34
CA LEU A 72 14.73 -12.66 -5.26
C LEU A 72 15.48 -13.54 -4.25
N GLN A 73 14.88 -13.80 -3.09
CA GLN A 73 15.47 -14.69 -2.09
C GLN A 73 15.62 -16.11 -2.64
N SER A 74 14.56 -16.63 -3.27
CA SER A 74 14.57 -17.96 -3.90
C SER A 74 15.63 -18.06 -5.00
N ALA A 75 15.74 -17.04 -5.86
CA ALA A 75 16.76 -16.99 -6.91
C ALA A 75 18.18 -16.94 -6.34
N LYS A 76 18.42 -16.15 -5.28
CA LYS A 76 19.71 -16.09 -4.58
C LYS A 76 20.12 -17.45 -4.02
N GLU A 77 19.19 -18.18 -3.42
CA GLU A 77 19.47 -19.52 -2.90
C GLU A 77 19.81 -20.51 -4.01
N GLN A 78 19.07 -20.50 -5.13
CA GLN A 78 19.37 -21.35 -6.28
C GLN A 78 20.77 -21.10 -6.86
N ILE A 79 21.20 -19.83 -6.96
CA ILE A 79 22.55 -19.49 -7.43
C ILE A 79 23.61 -20.04 -6.46
N LYS A 80 23.41 -19.90 -5.14
CA LYS A 80 24.33 -20.45 -4.14
C LYS A 80 24.50 -21.97 -4.31
N TRP A 81 23.41 -22.70 -4.50
CA TRP A 81 23.47 -24.16 -4.71
C TRP A 81 24.10 -24.54 -6.04
N SER A 82 23.97 -23.70 -7.07
CA SER A 82 24.62 -23.91 -8.37
C SER A 82 26.14 -23.71 -8.33
N LEU A 83 26.66 -22.90 -7.41
CA LEU A 83 28.11 -22.64 -7.27
C LEU A 83 28.83 -23.68 -6.39
N LEU A 84 28.08 -24.42 -5.58
CA LEU A 84 28.59 -25.51 -4.75
C LEU A 84 28.67 -26.85 -5.51
N ARG A 85 28.27 -26.86 -6.78
CA ARG A 85 28.25 -28.01 -7.67
C ARG A 85 29.26 -27.78 -8.80
#